data_AF-A0A0F9I2S4-F1
#
_entry.id   AF-A0A0F9I2S4-F1
#
_cell.length_a   1.000
_cell.length_b   1.000
_cell.length_c   1.000
_cell.angle_alpha   90.00
_cell.angle_beta   90.00
_cell.angle_gamma   90.00
#
_symmetry.space_group_name_H-M   'P 1'
#
loop_
_entity.id
_entity.type
_entity.pdbx_description
1 polymer ?
#
loop_
_entity_poly.entity_id
_entity_poly.type
_entity_poly.pdbx_seq_one_letter_code
_entity_poly.pdbx_strand_id
1 'polypeptide(L)'
;ATIEDALSRTWLCEQADAILPAPNGASHDGVGENVDAEKVNAWLKKKGYDPSAVFDENRLGEAKRAALELWLEQQGEKRVRKKSMRNLDLRAEKLPFEKGSAAPSYGKQVLIDGRSGETFDQPITVGYIYMMKLVHLVEDKIHARSTGPYSLITQQPLGGKAQFGGQRFGEMEVWALEAYGVAHILQELLTVKSDDVVGRVKTYEAIVKGEDIQEPGVPESFKVLVKELQSLGLAVEVLNEEEERVTLAETSTAEIPELGIDMSGFEKGEEFLGP
;
A
#
# COMPACT_ATOMS: atom_id res chain seq x y z
N ALA A 1 19.97 -23.91 13.96
CA ALA A 1 19.64 -23.52 15.35
C ALA A 1 18.14 -23.19 15.46
N THR A 2 17.50 -23.49 16.61
CA THR A 2 16.15 -22.98 16.89
C THR A 2 16.22 -21.51 17.27
N ILE A 3 15.15 -20.74 17.00
CA ILE A 3 15.06 -19.32 17.41
C ILE A 3 15.24 -19.19 18.94
N GLU A 4 14.69 -20.13 19.70
CA GLU A 4 14.78 -20.14 21.16
C GLU A 4 16.22 -20.29 21.67
N ASP A 5 17.03 -21.16 21.03
CA ASP A 5 18.45 -21.32 21.38
C ASP A 5 19.25 -20.07 20.99
N ALA A 6 18.94 -19.45 19.84
CA ALA A 6 19.61 -18.22 19.42
C ALA A 6 19.35 -17.07 20.42
N LEU A 7 18.09 -16.85 20.79
CA LEU A 7 17.70 -15.86 21.81
C LEU A 7 18.36 -16.15 23.16
N SER A 8 18.43 -17.43 23.54
CA SER A 8 19.05 -17.85 24.79
C SER A 8 20.56 -17.61 24.82
N ARG A 9 21.27 -17.82 23.70
CA ARG A 9 22.69 -17.49 23.56
C ARG A 9 22.93 -15.99 23.69
N THR A 10 22.12 -15.18 23.01
CA THR A 10 22.22 -13.71 23.10
C THR A 10 22.04 -13.24 24.54
N TRP A 11 21.05 -13.78 25.25
CA TRP A 11 20.84 -13.45 26.67
C TRP A 11 22.01 -13.88 27.56
N LEU A 12 22.62 -15.04 27.34
CA LEU A 12 23.80 -15.47 28.09
C LEU A 12 25.00 -14.52 27.88
N CYS A 13 25.20 -14.04 26.65
CA CYS A 13 26.23 -13.05 26.34
C CYS A 13 25.95 -11.70 27.02
N GLU A 14 24.69 -11.28 27.10
CA GLU A 14 24.25 -10.07 27.83
C GLU A 14 24.52 -10.22 29.34
N GLN A 15 24.17 -11.35 29.95
CA GLN A 15 24.41 -11.59 31.37
C GLN A 15 25.89 -11.72 31.74
N ALA A 16 26.73 -12.11 30.78
CA ALA A 16 28.18 -12.14 30.92
C ALA A 16 28.84 -10.77 30.66
N ASP A 17 28.06 -9.75 30.30
CA ASP A 17 28.54 -8.40 29.94
C ASP A 17 29.58 -8.45 28.79
N ALA A 18 29.39 -9.38 27.85
CA ALA A 18 30.38 -9.65 26.80
C ALA A 18 29.97 -9.11 25.43
N ILE A 19 28.95 -8.26 25.39
CA ILE A 19 28.50 -7.59 24.15
C ILE A 19 29.43 -6.41 23.89
N LEU A 20 30.07 -6.41 22.74
CA LEU A 20 30.98 -5.34 22.32
C LEU A 20 30.22 -4.26 21.54
N PRO A 21 30.59 -2.96 21.69
CA PRO A 21 29.91 -1.84 21.02
C PRO A 21 30.20 -1.76 19.52
N ALA A 22 31.22 -2.47 19.03
CA ALA A 22 31.61 -2.51 17.62
C ALA A 22 31.94 -3.95 17.21
N PRO A 23 31.82 -4.30 15.92
CA PRO A 23 32.27 -5.58 15.42
C PRO A 23 33.74 -5.82 15.68
N ASN A 24 34.00 -6.96 16.33
CA ASN A 24 35.32 -7.47 16.66
C ASN A 24 36.11 -7.95 15.43
N GLY A 25 35.51 -7.91 14.23
CA GLY A 25 36.14 -8.34 12.97
C GLY A 25 36.45 -9.85 12.91
N ALA A 26 36.06 -10.60 13.94
CA ALA A 26 36.32 -12.03 14.09
C ALA A 26 35.04 -12.82 13.78
N SER A 27 34.80 -13.07 12.49
CA SER A 27 33.71 -13.93 12.02
C SER A 27 33.90 -15.42 12.38
N HIS A 28 35.03 -15.79 13.01
CA HIS A 28 35.48 -17.17 13.19
C HIS A 28 35.38 -17.72 14.63
N ASP A 29 34.97 -16.91 15.62
CA ASP A 29 35.01 -17.33 17.02
C ASP A 29 33.86 -18.28 17.44
N GLY A 30 32.94 -18.61 16.52
CA GLY A 30 31.85 -19.57 16.74
C GLY A 30 30.74 -19.13 17.71
N VAL A 31 30.88 -17.95 18.33
CA VAL A 31 29.92 -17.38 19.30
C VAL A 31 29.05 -16.26 18.67
N GLY A 32 29.58 -15.53 17.69
CA GLY A 32 28.88 -14.48 16.94
C GLY A 32 29.72 -13.23 16.71
N GLU A 33 29.28 -12.38 15.79
CA GLU A 33 29.86 -11.05 15.58
C GLU A 33 29.48 -10.13 16.75
N ASN A 34 30.40 -9.29 17.23
CA ASN A 34 30.22 -8.34 18.36
C ASN A 34 30.19 -8.98 19.76
N VAL A 35 30.80 -10.14 19.98
CA VAL A 35 30.86 -10.80 21.30
C VAL A 35 32.30 -11.11 21.71
N ASP A 36 32.64 -10.85 22.97
CA ASP A 36 33.89 -11.30 23.60
C ASP A 36 33.77 -12.77 24.02
N ALA A 37 34.23 -13.68 23.15
CA ALA A 37 34.13 -15.12 23.37
C ALA A 37 34.87 -15.59 24.64
N GLU A 38 36.03 -15.00 24.97
CA GLU A 38 36.80 -15.39 26.16
C GLU A 38 36.04 -15.07 27.44
N LYS A 39 35.44 -13.86 27.51
CA LYS A 39 34.66 -13.41 28.67
C LYS A 39 33.43 -14.28 28.89
N VAL A 40 32.67 -14.60 27.82
CA VAL A 40 31.49 -15.49 27.94
C VAL A 40 31.90 -16.90 28.35
N ASN A 41 32.94 -17.45 27.73
CA ASN A 41 33.40 -18.81 28.00
C ASN A 41 33.88 -18.96 29.46
N ALA A 42 34.60 -17.97 29.98
CA ALA A 42 35.01 -17.94 31.38
C ALA A 42 33.81 -17.86 32.33
N TRP A 43 32.81 -17.04 32.00
CA TRP A 43 31.60 -16.90 32.81
C TRP A 43 30.75 -18.17 32.85
N LEU A 44 30.54 -18.83 31.70
CA LEU A 44 29.80 -20.09 31.62
C LEU A 44 30.49 -21.21 32.40
N LYS A 45 31.82 -21.33 32.30
CA LYS A 45 32.60 -22.30 33.10
C LYS A 45 32.44 -22.06 34.60
N LYS A 46 32.45 -20.79 35.04
CA LYS A 46 32.21 -20.43 36.45
C LYS A 46 30.81 -20.83 36.93
N LYS A 47 29.81 -20.84 36.04
CA LYS A 47 28.43 -21.26 36.33
C LYS A 47 28.21 -22.78 36.22
N GLY A 48 29.21 -23.52 35.74
CA GLY A 48 29.20 -24.98 35.62
C GLY A 48 28.62 -25.50 34.31
N TYR A 49 28.59 -24.68 33.25
CA TYR A 49 28.16 -25.08 31.91
C TYR A 49 29.36 -25.19 30.97
N ASP A 50 29.29 -26.12 30.00
CA ASP A 50 30.30 -26.27 28.96
C ASP A 50 30.04 -25.29 27.81
N PRO A 51 30.91 -24.29 27.57
CA PRO A 51 30.68 -23.29 26.52
C PRO A 51 30.60 -23.89 25.12
N SER A 52 31.41 -24.93 24.85
CA SER A 52 31.40 -25.62 23.56
C SER A 52 30.06 -26.26 23.27
N ALA A 53 29.37 -26.80 24.28
CA ALA A 53 28.05 -27.40 24.13
C ALA A 53 26.94 -26.35 23.94
N VAL A 54 27.06 -25.18 24.58
CA VAL A 54 26.06 -24.10 24.54
C VAL A 54 26.07 -23.36 23.19
N PHE A 55 27.26 -23.10 22.64
CA PHE A 55 27.42 -22.37 21.38
C PHE A 55 27.42 -23.27 20.12
N ASP A 56 27.53 -24.60 20.27
CA ASP A 56 27.40 -25.53 19.14
C ASP A 56 26.00 -25.49 18.52
N GLU A 57 25.89 -25.06 17.26
CA GLU A 57 24.63 -24.98 16.52
C GLU A 57 23.95 -26.34 16.29
N ASN A 58 24.71 -27.44 16.37
CA ASN A 58 24.19 -28.79 16.16
C ASN A 58 23.54 -29.37 17.42
N ARG A 59 23.82 -28.82 18.61
CA ARG A 59 23.21 -29.26 19.87
C ARG A 59 22.01 -28.40 20.22
N LEU A 60 20.83 -28.92 19.87
CA LEU A 60 19.56 -28.24 20.10
C LEU A 60 19.14 -28.31 21.58
N GLY A 61 18.70 -27.18 22.13
CA GLY A 61 18.10 -27.07 23.47
C GLY A 61 19.07 -26.92 24.63
N GLU A 62 20.38 -27.09 24.44
CA GLU A 62 21.39 -26.91 25.50
C GLU A 62 21.51 -25.43 25.92
N ALA A 63 21.50 -24.51 24.95
CA ALA A 63 21.51 -23.08 25.22
C ALA A 63 20.24 -22.62 25.91
N LYS A 64 19.06 -23.05 25.40
CA LYS A 64 17.77 -22.80 26.04
C LYS A 64 17.75 -23.29 27.49
N ARG A 65 18.25 -24.51 27.74
CA ARG A 65 18.26 -25.08 29.08
C ARG A 65 19.13 -24.26 30.03
N ALA A 66 20.37 -23.95 29.64
CA ALA A 66 21.28 -23.17 30.47
C ALA A 66 20.71 -21.77 30.79
N ALA A 67 20.12 -21.10 29.79
CA ALA A 67 19.49 -19.80 29.98
C ALA A 67 18.28 -19.87 30.92
N LEU A 68 17.38 -20.84 30.74
CA LEU A 68 16.21 -21.01 31.62
C LEU A 68 16.61 -21.35 33.05
N GLU A 69 17.61 -22.22 33.23
CA GLU A 69 18.08 -22.60 34.57
C GLU A 69 18.64 -21.38 35.32
N LEU A 70 19.52 -20.61 34.66
CA LEU A 70 20.12 -19.40 35.24
C LEU A 70 19.09 -18.29 35.47
N TRP A 71 18.16 -18.10 34.55
CA TRP A 71 17.09 -17.10 34.69
C TRP A 71 16.15 -17.45 35.86
N LEU A 72 15.72 -18.70 35.98
CA LEU A 72 14.89 -19.13 37.12
C LEU A 72 15.64 -18.99 38.46
N GLU A 73 16.96 -19.27 38.49
CA GLU A 73 17.81 -19.01 39.66
C GLU A 73 17.82 -17.50 40.02
N GLN A 74 17.90 -16.59 39.03
CA GLN A 74 17.81 -15.14 39.26
C GLN A 74 16.43 -14.72 39.80
N GLN A 75 15.36 -15.37 39.37
CA GLN A 75 14.01 -15.13 39.87
C GLN A 75 13.75 -15.74 41.27
N GLY A 76 14.76 -16.37 41.89
CA GLY A 76 14.70 -16.90 43.25
C GLY A 76 14.14 -18.33 43.38
N GLU A 77 13.99 -19.06 42.27
CA GLU A 77 13.52 -20.44 42.28
C GLU A 77 14.62 -21.41 42.78
N LYS A 78 14.23 -22.37 43.63
CA LYS A 78 15.16 -23.36 44.19
C LYS A 78 15.07 -24.69 43.42
N ARG A 79 16.17 -25.44 43.38
CA ARG A 79 16.28 -26.78 42.75
C ARG A 79 15.95 -26.81 41.26
N VAL A 80 16.35 -25.77 40.53
CA VAL A 80 16.04 -25.62 39.09
C VAL A 80 16.77 -26.68 38.24
N ARG A 81 18.06 -26.89 38.48
CA ARG A 81 18.94 -27.80 37.70
C ARG A 81 18.52 -29.28 37.69
N LYS A 82 17.64 -29.72 38.60
CA LYS A 82 17.14 -31.11 38.69
C LYS A 82 15.79 -31.31 38.00
N LYS A 83 15.15 -30.25 37.49
CA LYS A 83 13.85 -30.34 36.83
C LYS A 83 14.00 -30.81 35.37
N SER A 84 12.98 -31.49 34.87
CA SER A 84 12.86 -31.81 33.44
C SER A 84 12.61 -30.52 32.64
N MET A 85 13.08 -30.47 31.39
CA MET A 85 12.90 -29.32 30.48
C MET A 85 11.44 -28.86 30.42
N ARG A 86 10.50 -29.81 30.29
CA ARG A 86 9.05 -29.52 30.28
C ARG A 86 8.57 -28.79 31.54
N ASN A 87 9.15 -29.11 32.71
CA ASN A 87 8.80 -28.45 33.96
C ASN A 87 9.44 -27.06 34.08
N LEU A 88 10.58 -26.83 33.42
CA LEU A 88 11.19 -25.51 33.30
C LEU A 88 10.33 -24.61 32.41
N ASP A 89 9.91 -25.11 31.25
CA ASP A 89 9.03 -24.38 30.31
C ASP A 89 7.70 -23.99 30.97
N LEU A 90 7.02 -24.93 31.64
CA LEU A 90 5.77 -24.63 32.35
C LEU A 90 5.92 -23.57 33.44
N ARG A 91 7.10 -23.48 34.07
CA ARG A 91 7.38 -22.44 35.07
C ARG A 91 7.66 -21.09 34.39
N ALA A 92 8.42 -21.12 33.30
CA ALA A 92 8.73 -19.95 32.47
C ALA A 92 7.50 -19.32 31.85
N GLU A 93 6.45 -20.09 31.57
CA GLU A 93 5.17 -19.58 31.05
C GLU A 93 4.33 -18.85 32.13
N LYS A 94 4.40 -19.30 33.39
CA LYS A 94 3.61 -18.73 34.50
C LYS A 94 4.24 -17.47 35.11
N LEU A 95 5.57 -17.41 35.14
CA LEU A 95 6.32 -16.31 35.75
C LEU A 95 6.05 -14.92 35.17
N PRO A 96 5.82 -14.74 33.85
CA PRO A 96 5.43 -13.46 33.28
C PRO A 96 4.16 -12.88 33.93
N PHE A 97 3.17 -13.72 34.22
CA PHE A 97 1.92 -13.29 34.87
C PHE A 97 2.09 -12.97 36.36
N GLU A 98 3.02 -13.66 37.04
CA GLU A 98 3.24 -13.47 38.48
C GLU A 98 4.18 -12.31 38.81
N LYS A 99 5.21 -12.09 37.99
CA LYS A 99 6.32 -11.16 38.28
C LYS A 99 6.62 -10.16 37.17
N GLY A 100 5.89 -10.19 36.06
CA GLY A 100 6.10 -9.29 34.92
C GLY A 100 7.41 -9.54 34.15
N SER A 101 8.10 -10.66 34.38
CA SER A 101 9.39 -10.98 33.75
C SER A 101 9.27 -12.09 32.73
N ALA A 102 9.77 -11.86 31.51
CA ALA A 102 9.78 -12.86 30.44
C ALA A 102 11.04 -13.73 30.50
N ALA A 103 10.87 -15.00 30.12
CA ALA A 103 12.01 -15.89 29.96
C ALA A 103 12.82 -15.52 28.71
N PRO A 104 14.15 -15.69 28.73
CA PRO A 104 15.05 -15.34 27.64
C PRO A 104 14.69 -15.97 26.28
N SER A 105 14.10 -17.16 26.31
CA SER A 105 13.72 -17.91 25.10
C SER A 105 12.55 -17.29 24.32
N TYR A 106 11.79 -16.35 24.91
CA TYR A 106 10.62 -15.75 24.28
C TYR A 106 10.91 -14.46 23.50
N GLY A 107 12.08 -13.85 23.67
CA GLY A 107 12.43 -12.60 22.97
C GLY A 107 11.56 -11.40 23.38
N LYS A 108 11.01 -11.42 24.60
CA LYS A 108 10.19 -10.35 25.15
C LYS A 108 10.95 -9.57 26.23
N GLN A 109 10.71 -8.27 26.32
CA GLN A 109 11.33 -7.37 27.30
C GLN A 109 10.27 -6.55 28.03
N VAL A 110 10.60 -6.10 29.25
CA VAL A 110 9.76 -5.17 30.00
C VAL A 110 10.00 -3.77 29.45
N LEU A 111 8.95 -3.14 28.94
CA LEU A 111 9.00 -1.77 28.43
C LEU A 111 8.30 -0.81 29.41
N ILE A 112 8.68 0.46 29.34
CA ILE A 112 8.10 1.56 30.11
C ILE A 112 7.34 2.45 29.12
N ASP A 113 6.10 2.84 29.44
CA ASP A 113 5.34 3.80 28.63
C ASP A 113 5.99 5.18 28.77
N GLY A 114 6.44 5.75 27.64
CA GLY A 114 7.08 7.06 27.59
C GLY A 114 6.16 8.23 27.93
N ARG A 115 4.83 8.03 27.99
CA ARG A 115 3.86 9.06 28.39
C ARG A 115 3.56 9.07 29.88
N SER A 116 3.35 7.90 30.49
CA SER A 116 2.99 7.79 31.91
C SER A 116 4.19 7.52 32.82
N GLY A 117 5.26 6.93 32.31
CA GLY A 117 6.41 6.46 33.09
C GLY A 117 6.18 5.11 33.79
N GLU A 118 5.04 4.46 33.58
CA GLU A 118 4.70 3.16 34.16
C GLU A 118 5.15 2.01 33.25
N THR A 119 5.44 0.84 33.84
CA THR A 119 5.74 -0.39 33.08
C THR A 119 4.47 -0.98 32.48
N PHE A 120 4.55 -1.55 31.27
CA PHE A 120 3.43 -2.30 30.70
C PHE A 120 3.11 -3.56 31.53
N ASP A 121 1.83 -3.94 31.58
CA ASP A 121 1.34 -5.10 32.34
C ASP A 121 1.97 -6.43 31.91
N GLN A 122 2.33 -6.54 30.63
CA GLN A 122 2.93 -7.74 30.06
C GLN A 122 4.21 -7.41 29.28
N PRO A 123 5.20 -8.32 29.27
CA PRO A 123 6.41 -8.12 28.50
C PRO A 123 6.11 -8.17 26.99
N ILE A 124 6.76 -7.28 26.23
CA ILE A 124 6.49 -7.02 24.81
C ILE A 124 7.62 -7.59 23.97
N THR A 125 7.30 -8.18 22.81
CA THR A 125 8.31 -8.66 21.85
C THR A 125 9.00 -7.47 21.20
N VAL A 126 10.32 -7.41 21.33
CA VAL A 126 11.16 -6.37 20.72
C VAL A 126 12.16 -7.05 19.81
N GLY A 127 12.31 -6.54 18.59
CA GLY A 127 13.25 -7.09 17.63
C GLY A 127 13.46 -6.14 16.46
N TYR A 128 14.46 -6.47 15.65
CA TYR A 128 14.75 -5.77 14.42
C TYR A 128 14.09 -6.51 13.25
N ILE A 129 13.31 -5.78 12.47
CA ILE A 129 12.73 -6.27 11.22
C ILE A 129 13.34 -5.45 10.09
N TYR A 130 13.89 -6.14 9.10
CA TYR A 130 14.32 -5.49 7.86
C TYR A 130 13.10 -5.25 6.97
N MET A 131 12.68 -3.99 6.87
CA MET A 131 11.52 -3.59 6.07
C MET A 131 11.98 -3.02 4.73
N MET A 132 11.51 -3.59 3.63
CA MET A 132 11.78 -3.06 2.29
C MET A 132 10.76 -2.00 1.91
N LYS A 133 11.23 -0.84 1.46
CA LYS A 133 10.39 0.21 0.88
C LYS A 133 10.09 -0.12 -0.58
N LEU A 134 8.82 -0.25 -0.94
CA LEU A 134 8.39 -0.45 -2.32
C LEU A 134 8.33 0.87 -3.10
N VAL A 135 8.42 0.79 -4.42
CA VAL A 135 8.44 1.94 -5.35
C VAL A 135 7.09 2.65 -5.48
N HIS A 136 5.99 2.05 -5.01
CA HIS A 136 4.65 2.56 -5.22
C HIS A 136 4.29 3.71 -4.27
N LEU A 137 4.83 4.89 -4.53
CA LEU A 137 4.53 6.11 -3.76
C LEU A 137 3.18 6.70 -4.16
N VAL A 138 2.54 7.41 -3.23
CA VAL A 138 1.24 8.07 -3.46
C VAL A 138 1.39 9.30 -4.37
N GLU A 139 2.52 9.99 -4.26
CA GLU A 139 2.89 11.15 -5.07
C GLU A 139 2.76 10.86 -6.58
N ASP A 140 3.18 9.68 -7.02
CA ASP A 140 3.08 9.28 -8.43
C ASP A 140 1.65 8.94 -8.88
N LYS A 141 0.75 8.63 -7.94
CA LYS A 141 -0.61 8.15 -8.24
C LYS A 141 -1.69 9.24 -8.19
N ILE A 142 -1.44 10.37 -7.53
CA ILE A 142 -2.41 11.47 -7.51
C ILE A 142 -2.51 12.09 -8.90
N HIS A 143 -3.74 12.15 -9.43
CA HIS A 143 -4.09 12.79 -10.69
C HIS A 143 -5.53 13.31 -10.62
N ALA A 144 -5.78 14.49 -11.17
CA ALA A 144 -7.10 15.10 -11.24
C ALA A 144 -7.26 15.83 -12.57
N ARG A 145 -8.50 15.88 -13.07
CA ARG A 145 -8.84 16.54 -14.33
C ARG A 145 -10.18 17.25 -14.19
N SER A 146 -10.22 18.50 -14.63
CA SER A 146 -11.44 19.30 -14.80
C SER A 146 -11.77 19.42 -16.29
N THR A 147 -10.90 20.07 -17.05
CA THR A 147 -10.93 20.20 -18.52
C THR A 147 -9.55 19.86 -19.08
N GLY A 148 -9.42 19.67 -20.39
CA GLY A 148 -8.15 19.32 -21.03
C GLY A 148 -8.32 18.97 -22.50
N PRO A 149 -7.29 18.43 -23.16
CA PRO A 149 -7.35 18.09 -24.57
C PRO A 149 -8.31 16.91 -24.84
N TYR A 150 -8.88 16.92 -26.04
CA TYR A 150 -9.81 15.93 -26.56
C TYR A 150 -9.28 15.34 -27.88
N SER A 151 -9.75 14.14 -28.20
CA SER A 151 -9.47 13.48 -29.48
C SER A 151 -10.16 14.23 -30.63
N LEU A 152 -9.44 14.48 -31.72
CA LEU A 152 -10.00 15.15 -32.91
C LEU A 152 -11.18 14.40 -33.53
N ILE A 153 -11.16 13.07 -33.49
CA ILE A 153 -12.15 12.22 -34.19
C ILE A 153 -13.39 12.00 -33.31
N THR A 154 -13.19 11.49 -32.10
CA THR A 154 -14.28 11.07 -31.23
C THR A 154 -14.69 12.13 -30.22
N GLN A 155 -13.95 13.23 -30.12
CA GLN A 155 -14.18 14.30 -29.14
C GLN A 155 -14.18 13.83 -27.68
N GLN A 156 -13.59 12.66 -27.42
CA GLN A 156 -13.42 12.09 -26.08
C GLN A 156 -12.12 12.55 -25.41
N PRO A 157 -12.08 12.61 -24.07
CA PRO A 157 -10.86 12.83 -23.31
C PRO A 157 -9.68 11.96 -23.74
N LEU A 158 -8.48 12.54 -23.87
CA LEU A 158 -7.27 11.77 -24.09
C LEU A 158 -6.92 10.89 -22.88
N GLY A 159 -6.13 9.84 -23.11
CA GLY A 159 -5.70 8.91 -22.08
C GLY A 159 -4.34 9.28 -21.46
N GLY A 160 -4.18 8.98 -20.17
CA GLY A 160 -2.88 9.01 -19.49
C GLY A 160 -2.57 10.30 -18.73
N LYS A 161 -1.87 10.14 -17.59
CA LYS A 161 -1.51 11.25 -16.68
C LYS A 161 -0.67 12.33 -17.37
N ALA A 162 0.26 11.93 -18.26
CA ALA A 162 1.17 12.85 -18.93
C ALA A 162 0.48 13.82 -19.91
N GLN A 163 -0.70 13.45 -20.42
CA GLN A 163 -1.47 14.26 -21.37
C GLN A 163 -2.65 14.98 -20.72
N PHE A 164 -2.64 15.08 -19.37
CA PHE A 164 -3.80 15.54 -18.60
C PHE A 164 -5.08 14.78 -18.99
N GLY A 165 -4.93 13.47 -19.22
CA GLY A 165 -5.99 12.60 -19.69
C GLY A 165 -7.05 12.32 -18.63
N GLY A 166 -8.25 11.96 -19.10
CA GLY A 166 -9.38 11.64 -18.24
C GLY A 166 -9.31 10.23 -17.64
N GLN A 167 -10.19 9.99 -16.68
CA GLN A 167 -10.42 8.64 -16.17
C GLN A 167 -11.31 7.89 -17.17
N ARG A 168 -10.95 6.62 -17.44
CA ARG A 168 -11.83 5.73 -18.21
C ARG A 168 -13.01 5.34 -17.32
N PHE A 169 -14.20 5.65 -17.79
CA PHE A 169 -15.45 5.06 -17.31
C PHE A 169 -15.84 3.97 -18.30
N GLY A 170 -15.71 2.71 -17.91
CA GLY A 170 -15.85 1.55 -18.77
C GLY A 170 -17.20 0.85 -18.63
N GLU A 171 -17.31 -0.29 -19.30
CA GLU A 171 -18.52 -1.11 -19.36
C GLU A 171 -18.93 -1.64 -17.98
N MET A 172 -17.97 -2.04 -17.14
CA MET A 172 -18.26 -2.52 -15.79
C MET A 172 -18.83 -1.42 -14.91
N GLU A 173 -18.36 -0.18 -15.06
CA GLU A 173 -18.88 0.96 -14.32
C GLU A 173 -20.27 1.39 -14.82
N VAL A 174 -20.53 1.29 -16.12
CA VAL A 174 -21.87 1.49 -16.70
C VAL A 174 -22.85 0.48 -16.11
N TRP A 175 -22.51 -0.82 -16.12
CA TRP A 175 -23.35 -1.85 -15.51
C TRP A 175 -23.64 -1.61 -14.04
N ALA A 176 -22.64 -1.11 -13.30
CA ALA A 176 -22.83 -0.75 -11.90
C ALA A 176 -23.89 0.34 -11.75
N LEU A 177 -23.82 1.44 -12.52
CA LEU A 177 -24.81 2.52 -12.46
C LEU A 177 -26.20 2.10 -12.92
N GLU A 178 -26.28 1.27 -13.96
CA GLU A 178 -27.54 0.69 -14.44
C GLU A 178 -28.20 -0.18 -13.36
N ALA A 179 -27.42 -1.01 -12.67
CA ALA A 179 -27.91 -1.85 -11.57
C ALA A 179 -28.42 -1.02 -10.37
N TYR A 180 -27.82 0.15 -10.12
CA TYR A 180 -28.32 1.10 -9.12
C TYR A 180 -29.54 1.92 -9.60
N GLY A 181 -29.88 1.87 -10.89
CA GLY A 181 -31.00 2.63 -11.46
C GLY A 181 -30.70 4.13 -11.62
N VAL A 182 -29.44 4.52 -11.75
CA VAL A 182 -29.02 5.93 -11.78
C VAL A 182 -28.96 6.46 -13.22
N ALA A 183 -30.14 6.58 -13.85
CA ALA A 183 -30.25 6.96 -15.27
C ALA A 183 -29.68 8.35 -15.60
N HIS A 184 -29.98 9.37 -14.78
CA HIS A 184 -29.54 10.75 -15.05
C HIS A 184 -28.02 10.93 -14.93
N ILE A 185 -27.38 10.32 -13.93
CA ILE A 185 -25.92 10.40 -13.79
C ILE A 185 -25.22 9.65 -14.92
N LEU A 186 -25.77 8.49 -15.32
CA LEU A 186 -25.24 7.75 -16.46
C LEU A 186 -25.35 8.57 -17.75
N GLN A 187 -26.49 9.21 -18.00
CA GLN A 187 -26.69 10.10 -19.15
C GLN A 187 -25.68 11.26 -19.15
N GLU A 188 -25.50 11.93 -18.01
CA GLU A 188 -24.54 13.04 -17.86
C GLU A 188 -23.09 12.58 -18.12
N LEU A 189 -22.71 11.41 -17.62
CA LEU A 189 -21.38 10.82 -17.82
C LEU A 189 -21.12 10.46 -19.28
N LEU A 190 -22.11 9.90 -19.99
CA LEU A 190 -21.97 9.44 -21.37
C LEU A 190 -22.06 10.56 -22.41
N THR A 191 -22.59 11.74 -22.04
CA THR A 191 -22.82 12.85 -22.97
C THR A 191 -21.94 14.06 -22.63
N VAL A 192 -22.44 14.97 -21.77
CA VAL A 192 -21.83 16.26 -21.42
C VAL A 192 -20.42 16.13 -20.86
N LYS A 193 -20.13 15.06 -20.11
CA LYS A 193 -18.80 14.79 -19.54
C LYS A 193 -17.86 14.01 -20.47
N SER A 194 -18.33 13.61 -21.66
CA SER A 194 -17.58 12.80 -22.63
C SER A 194 -17.39 13.58 -23.94
N ASP A 195 -18.27 13.38 -24.92
CA ASP A 195 -18.09 13.74 -26.33
C ASP A 195 -19.23 14.59 -26.92
N ASP A 196 -20.18 15.06 -26.10
CA ASP A 196 -21.13 16.10 -26.52
C ASP A 196 -20.45 17.47 -26.49
N VAL A 197 -19.89 17.88 -27.63
CA VAL A 197 -19.15 19.15 -27.77
C VAL A 197 -20.00 20.36 -27.42
N VAL A 198 -21.24 20.42 -27.92
CA VAL A 198 -22.13 21.56 -27.70
C VAL A 198 -22.67 21.54 -26.27
N GLY A 199 -23.09 20.37 -25.78
CA GLY A 199 -23.59 20.18 -24.43
C GLY A 199 -22.55 20.53 -23.37
N ARG A 200 -21.29 20.14 -23.56
CA ARG A 200 -20.17 20.47 -22.65
C ARG A 200 -19.97 21.98 -22.49
N VAL A 201 -19.93 22.71 -23.61
CA VAL A 201 -19.71 24.17 -23.60
C VAL A 201 -20.86 24.88 -22.90
N LYS A 202 -22.10 24.55 -23.27
CA LYS A 202 -23.30 25.13 -22.66
C LYS A 202 -23.43 24.80 -21.18
N THR A 203 -23.09 23.57 -20.79
CA THR A 203 -23.15 23.15 -19.38
C THR A 203 -22.14 23.92 -18.54
N TYR A 204 -20.93 24.14 -19.05
CA TYR A 204 -19.95 24.96 -18.34
C TYR A 204 -20.43 26.40 -18.18
N GLU A 205 -20.99 27.00 -19.23
CA GLU A 205 -21.56 28.34 -19.18
C GLU A 205 -22.71 28.44 -18.17
N ALA A 206 -23.63 27.47 -18.18
CA ALA A 206 -24.74 27.39 -17.24
C ALA A 206 -24.24 27.29 -15.79
N ILE A 207 -23.24 26.43 -15.52
CA ILE A 207 -22.64 26.29 -14.18
C ILE A 207 -21.99 27.61 -13.73
N VAL A 208 -21.28 28.32 -14.61
CA VAL A 208 -20.64 29.60 -14.28
C VAL A 208 -21.67 30.70 -14.01
N LYS A 209 -22.78 30.72 -14.76
CA LYS A 209 -23.86 31.70 -14.59
C LYS A 209 -24.85 31.35 -13.48
N GLY A 210 -24.84 30.10 -13.00
CA GLY A 210 -25.85 29.60 -12.06
C GLY A 210 -27.21 29.38 -12.72
N GLU A 211 -27.24 29.08 -14.01
CA GLU A 211 -28.44 28.75 -14.79
C GLU A 211 -28.66 27.23 -14.83
N ASP A 212 -29.87 26.80 -15.19
CA ASP A 212 -30.20 25.39 -15.33
C ASP A 212 -29.46 24.76 -16.53
N ILE A 213 -28.99 23.51 -16.33
CA ILE A 213 -28.27 22.76 -17.36
C ILE A 213 -29.27 22.28 -18.42
N GLN A 214 -28.96 22.52 -19.70
CA GLN A 214 -29.79 22.08 -20.83
C GLN A 214 -29.69 20.55 -21.01
N GLU A 215 -30.72 19.96 -21.62
CA GLU A 215 -30.70 18.54 -21.95
C GLU A 215 -29.56 18.19 -22.92
N PRO A 216 -28.88 17.05 -22.70
CA PRO A 216 -27.77 16.63 -23.52
C PRO A 216 -28.20 16.22 -24.93
N GLY A 217 -27.29 16.41 -25.88
CA GLY A 217 -27.49 16.02 -27.28
C GLY A 217 -27.01 14.60 -27.59
N VAL A 218 -26.85 14.34 -28.88
CA VAL A 218 -26.35 13.06 -29.40
C VAL A 218 -24.82 13.03 -29.33
N PRO A 219 -24.21 12.00 -28.71
CA PRO A 219 -22.76 11.79 -28.67
C PRO A 219 -22.09 11.80 -30.03
N GLU A 220 -20.89 12.37 -30.12
CA GLU A 220 -20.10 12.37 -31.37
C GLU A 220 -19.69 10.95 -31.78
N SER A 221 -19.38 10.08 -30.81
CA SER A 221 -19.09 8.66 -31.06
C SER A 221 -20.21 7.93 -31.80
N PHE A 222 -21.48 8.25 -31.53
CA PHE A 222 -22.61 7.67 -32.24
C PHE A 222 -22.68 8.16 -33.70
N LYS A 223 -22.39 9.45 -33.94
CA LYS A 223 -22.33 9.99 -35.30
C LYS A 223 -21.21 9.34 -36.11
N VAL A 224 -20.04 9.14 -35.49
CA VAL A 224 -18.91 8.42 -36.10
C VAL A 224 -19.31 7.00 -36.46
N LEU A 225 -19.98 6.27 -35.55
CA LEU A 225 -20.48 4.92 -35.81
C LEU A 225 -21.42 4.87 -37.04
N VAL A 226 -22.37 5.79 -37.14
CA VAL A 226 -23.28 5.86 -38.30
C VAL A 226 -22.51 6.07 -39.59
N LYS A 227 -21.51 6.99 -39.59
CA LYS A 227 -20.66 7.24 -40.75
C LYS A 227 -19.78 6.04 -41.11
N GLU A 228 -19.27 5.30 -40.13
CA GLU A 228 -18.51 4.06 -40.36
C GLU A 228 -19.37 2.98 -41.02
N LEU A 229 -20.61 2.77 -40.55
CA LEU A 229 -21.55 1.83 -41.15
C LEU A 229 -21.94 2.24 -42.58
N GLN A 230 -22.20 3.54 -42.81
CA GLN A 230 -22.46 4.08 -44.15
C GLN A 230 -21.27 3.90 -45.09
N SER A 231 -20.04 4.05 -44.58
CA SER A 231 -18.80 3.84 -45.36
C SER A 231 -18.61 2.37 -45.77
N LEU A 232 -19.19 1.43 -45.03
CA LEU A 232 -19.24 0.01 -45.39
C LEU A 232 -20.28 -0.30 -46.48
N GLY A 233 -21.06 0.69 -46.93
CA GLY A 233 -22.13 0.52 -47.91
C GLY A 233 -23.47 0.11 -47.31
N LEU A 234 -23.64 0.21 -45.99
CA LEU A 234 -24.92 -0.03 -45.33
C LEU A 234 -25.80 1.23 -45.39
N ALA A 235 -27.05 1.08 -45.80
CA ALA A 235 -28.03 2.16 -45.74
C ALA A 235 -28.58 2.29 -44.31
N VAL A 236 -27.89 3.08 -43.49
CA VAL A 236 -28.29 3.38 -42.11
C VAL A 236 -28.94 4.77 -42.06
N GLU A 237 -30.17 4.80 -41.57
CA GLU A 237 -30.97 6.01 -41.37
C GLU A 237 -31.45 6.06 -39.92
N VAL A 238 -31.37 7.24 -39.30
CA VAL A 238 -31.90 7.47 -37.95
C VAL A 238 -33.30 8.04 -38.11
N LEU A 239 -34.29 7.33 -37.55
CA LEU A 239 -35.70 7.74 -37.57
C LEU A 239 -36.11 8.19 -36.15
N ASN A 240 -36.97 9.19 -36.06
CA ASN A 240 -37.64 9.55 -34.81
C ASN A 240 -38.86 8.65 -34.55
N GLU A 241 -39.61 8.91 -33.47
CA GLU A 241 -40.83 8.16 -33.13
C GLU A 241 -41.94 8.27 -34.20
N GLU A 242 -41.89 9.32 -35.03
CA GLU A 242 -42.85 9.59 -36.12
C GLU A 242 -42.38 9.02 -37.47
N GLU A 243 -41.35 8.17 -37.48
CA GLU A 243 -40.71 7.58 -38.67
C GLU A 243 -40.11 8.62 -39.64
N GLU A 244 -39.84 9.83 -39.16
CA GLU A 244 -39.19 10.87 -39.93
C GLU A 244 -37.67 10.78 -39.81
N ARG A 245 -36.98 11.05 -40.92
CA ARG A 245 -35.51 11.04 -40.97
C ARG A 245 -34.93 12.19 -40.16
N VAL A 246 -34.12 11.86 -39.17
CA VAL A 246 -33.36 12.82 -38.37
C VAL A 246 -32.03 13.08 -39.05
N THR A 247 -31.79 14.34 -39.43
CA THR A 247 -30.47 14.79 -39.87
C THR A 247 -29.58 15.04 -38.66
N LEU A 248 -28.58 14.18 -38.47
CA LEU A 248 -27.53 14.40 -37.48
C LEU A 248 -26.67 15.59 -37.94
N ALA A 249 -26.91 16.78 -37.37
CA ALA A 249 -26.17 17.98 -37.72
C ALA A 249 -24.67 17.83 -37.41
N GLU A 250 -23.83 18.31 -38.33
CA GLU A 250 -22.40 18.37 -38.13
C GLU A 250 -22.06 19.43 -37.09
N THR A 251 -21.20 19.08 -36.14
CA THR A 251 -20.81 19.90 -34.99
C THR A 251 -20.17 21.24 -35.39
N SER A 252 -19.67 21.34 -36.63
CA SER A 252 -19.16 22.56 -37.27
C SER A 252 -20.22 23.66 -37.51
N THR A 253 -21.51 23.32 -37.47
CA THR A 253 -22.61 24.26 -37.76
C THR A 253 -23.26 24.87 -36.52
N ALA A 254 -22.88 24.43 -35.32
CA ALA A 254 -23.41 24.98 -34.08
C ALA A 254 -22.70 26.28 -33.69
N GLU A 255 -23.44 27.32 -33.31
CA GLU A 255 -22.88 28.53 -32.69
C GLU A 255 -22.34 28.18 -31.30
N ILE A 256 -21.01 28.12 -31.17
CA ILE A 256 -20.32 27.83 -29.90
C ILE A 256 -19.89 29.17 -29.27
N PRO A 257 -20.32 29.48 -28.03
CA PRO A 257 -19.87 30.68 -27.32
C PRO A 257 -18.35 30.71 -27.10
N GLU A 258 -17.71 31.86 -27.30
CA GLU A 258 -16.28 32.05 -26.98
C GLU A 258 -16.06 32.24 -25.47
N LEU A 259 -15.62 31.19 -24.78
CA LEU A 259 -15.41 31.18 -23.32
C LEU A 259 -13.95 31.42 -22.88
N GLY A 260 -13.02 31.69 -23.81
CA GLY A 260 -11.60 31.90 -23.49
C GLY A 260 -10.84 30.65 -23.01
N ILE A 261 -11.52 29.50 -22.92
CA ILE A 261 -10.96 28.16 -22.64
C ILE A 261 -11.34 27.26 -23.81
N ASP A 262 -10.38 26.57 -24.41
CA ASP A 262 -10.69 25.61 -25.48
C ASP A 262 -11.35 24.37 -24.90
N MET A 263 -12.67 24.35 -25.00
CA MET A 263 -13.52 23.20 -24.70
C MET A 263 -14.13 22.61 -25.96
N SER A 264 -13.73 23.09 -27.14
CA SER A 264 -14.26 22.65 -28.42
C SER A 264 -13.52 21.42 -28.95
N GLY A 265 -12.29 21.19 -28.49
CA GLY A 265 -11.43 20.09 -28.93
C GLY A 265 -10.79 20.35 -30.30
N PHE A 266 -11.00 21.53 -30.88
CA PHE A 266 -10.32 21.98 -32.09
C PHE A 266 -9.12 22.83 -31.68
N GLU A 267 -7.91 22.36 -31.96
CA GLU A 267 -6.72 23.22 -31.87
C GLU A 267 -6.97 24.42 -32.80
N LYS A 268 -7.02 25.64 -32.23
CA LYS A 268 -6.91 26.86 -33.02
C LYS A 268 -5.58 26.71 -33.76
N GLY A 269 -5.65 26.50 -35.08
CA GLY A 269 -4.47 26.37 -35.91
C GLY A 269 -3.52 27.50 -35.55
N GLU A 270 -2.29 27.15 -35.20
CA GLU A 270 -1.22 28.13 -35.07
C GLU A 270 -1.23 28.95 -36.36
N GLU A 271 -1.63 30.23 -36.26
CA GLU A 271 -1.17 31.23 -37.22
C GLU A 271 0.35 31.19 -37.12
N PHE A 272 0.97 30.42 -38.03
CA PHE A 272 2.34 30.61 -38.44
C PHE A 272 2.44 32.03 -39.04
N LEU A 273 2.46 33.03 -38.16
CA LEU A 273 3.05 34.33 -38.44
C LEU A 273 4.55 34.09 -38.54
N GLY A 274 4.98 33.64 -39.72
CA GLY A 274 6.37 33.71 -40.12
C GLY A 274 6.82 35.18 -40.19
N PRO A 275 8.11 35.46 -39.95
CA PRO A 275 8.73 36.66 -40.52
C PRO A 275 8.86 36.55 -42.04
#